data_AF-X1C8W6-F1
#
_entry.id   AF-X1C8W6-F1
#
_cell.length_a   1.000
_cell.length_b   1.000
_cell.length_c   1.000
_cell.angle_alpha   90.00
_cell.angle_beta   90.00
_cell.angle_gamma   90.00
#
_symmetry.space_group_name_H-M   'P 1'
#
loop_
_entity.id
_entity.type
_entity.pdbx_description
1 polymer ?
#
loop_
_entity_poly.entity_id
_entity_poly.type
_entity_poly.pdbx_seq_one_letter_code
_entity_poly.pdbx_strand_id
1 'polypeptide(L)'
;MFCGNRYKNPENAIKRCEFFKVSYLLNTSILNEAYPNINLSSDLTIHNFDMSSEGAMELLKYLDQLPKTILQDFNCLGTTDDVIASIERYKEAGATHLTIMNRGPDVNIVYEIFRDKIIPYFKDLEK
;
A
#
# COMPACT_ATOMS: atom_id res chain seq x y z
N MET A 1 -4.54 -0.17 2.96
CA MET A 1 -4.28 0.50 4.23
C MET A 1 -5.39 1.52 4.46
N PHE A 2 -6.39 1.22 5.29
CA PHE A 2 -7.72 1.85 5.27
C PHE A 2 -7.87 3.20 6.02
N CYS A 3 -8.74 4.11 5.57
CA CYS A 3 -9.11 5.34 6.29
C CYS A 3 -10.65 5.49 6.43
N GLY A 4 -11.21 5.14 7.60
CA GLY A 4 -12.67 5.09 7.78
C GLY A 4 -13.42 6.41 7.57
N ASN A 5 -14.70 6.28 7.18
CA ASN A 5 -15.65 7.36 6.84
C ASN A 5 -15.76 8.54 7.83
N ARG A 6 -15.20 8.44 9.05
CA ARG A 6 -15.18 9.56 10.01
C ARG A 6 -14.03 10.55 9.81
N TYR A 7 -13.03 10.22 8.98
CA TYR A 7 -11.89 11.08 8.76
C TYR A 7 -12.03 11.79 7.41
N LYS A 8 -12.58 13.00 7.47
CA LYS A 8 -12.86 13.89 6.31
C LYS A 8 -11.62 14.31 5.51
N ASN A 9 -10.44 13.74 5.76
CA ASN A 9 -9.21 14.14 5.06
C ASN A 9 -8.39 12.91 4.60
N PRO A 10 -8.54 12.47 3.34
CA PRO A 10 -7.73 11.40 2.75
C PRO A 10 -6.21 11.72 2.74
N GLU A 11 -5.81 12.99 2.76
CA GLU A 11 -4.39 13.37 2.84
C GLU A 11 -3.74 12.91 4.14
N ASN A 12 -4.49 12.83 5.25
CA ASN A 12 -3.96 12.31 6.51
C ASN A 12 -3.68 10.81 6.46
N ALA A 13 -4.42 10.06 5.63
CA ALA A 13 -4.14 8.65 5.40
C ALA A 13 -2.84 8.49 4.59
N ILE A 14 -2.70 9.27 3.51
CA ILE A 14 -1.51 9.27 2.66
C ILE A 14 -0.27 9.63 3.48
N LYS A 15 -0.34 10.69 4.31
CA LYS A 15 0.77 11.08 5.21
C LYS A 15 1.22 9.95 6.14
N ARG A 16 0.31 9.09 6.62
CA ARG A 16 0.67 7.91 7.43
C ARG A 16 1.36 6.82 6.61
N CYS A 17 1.14 6.80 5.30
CA CYS A 17 1.76 5.87 4.37
C CYS A 17 3.16 6.33 3.92
N GLU A 18 3.49 7.63 4.02
CA GLU A 18 4.77 8.20 3.58
C GLU A 18 5.99 7.48 4.16
N PHE A 19 5.95 7.13 5.45
CA PHE A 19 7.03 6.37 6.10
C PHE A 19 7.31 5.01 5.42
N PHE A 20 6.31 4.41 4.76
CA PHE A 20 6.43 3.12 4.10
C PHE A 20 6.90 3.22 2.66
N LYS A 21 7.10 4.42 2.09
CA LYS A 21 7.60 4.56 0.71
C LYS A 21 8.92 3.83 0.49
N VAL A 22 9.79 3.86 1.50
CA VAL A 22 11.08 3.18 1.46
C VAL A 22 10.97 1.67 1.24
N SER A 23 9.85 1.05 1.64
CA SER A 23 9.63 -0.39 1.48
C SER A 23 9.42 -0.81 0.01
N TYR A 24 8.96 0.09 -0.85
CA TYR A 24 8.86 -0.18 -2.30
C TYR A 24 10.23 -0.31 -2.95
N LEU A 25 11.23 0.43 -2.44
CA LEU A 25 12.60 0.37 -2.94
C LEU A 25 13.32 -0.94 -2.58
N LEU A 26 12.76 -1.73 -1.67
CA LEU A 26 13.28 -3.06 -1.32
C LEU A 26 12.73 -4.18 -2.21
N ASN A 27 11.90 -3.82 -3.20
CA ASN A 27 11.25 -4.74 -4.14
C ASN A 27 11.34 -4.19 -5.59
N THR A 28 12.54 -3.83 -6.04
CA THR A 28 12.75 -3.09 -7.31
C THR A 28 12.26 -3.81 -8.56
N SER A 29 12.27 -5.15 -8.60
CA SER A 29 11.72 -5.91 -9.72
C SER A 29 10.23 -5.60 -9.96
N ILE A 30 9.42 -5.65 -8.91
CA ILE A 30 7.98 -5.35 -8.97
C ILE A 30 7.78 -3.87 -9.30
N LEU A 31 8.62 -3.00 -8.74
CA LEU A 31 8.51 -1.56 -8.94
C LEU A 31 8.83 -1.15 -10.39
N ASN A 32 9.88 -1.71 -10.99
CA ASN A 32 10.25 -1.47 -12.39
C ASN A 32 9.18 -2.03 -13.35
N GLU A 33 8.56 -3.18 -13.03
CA GLU A 33 7.45 -3.73 -13.80
C GLU A 33 6.23 -2.81 -13.77
N ALA A 34 5.85 -2.32 -12.58
CA ALA A 34 4.71 -1.42 -12.41
C ALA A 34 4.96 -0.02 -13.00
N TYR A 35 6.21 0.46 -13.01
CA TYR A 35 6.59 1.74 -13.56
C TYR A 35 7.78 1.60 -14.52
N PRO A 36 7.53 1.36 -15.82
CA PRO A 36 8.60 1.13 -16.81
C PRO A 36 9.61 2.27 -16.98
N ASN A 37 9.29 3.47 -16.48
CA ASN A 37 10.19 4.63 -16.51
C ASN A 37 11.18 4.66 -15.33
N ILE A 38 11.02 3.75 -14.36
CA ILE A 38 11.94 3.56 -13.25
C ILE A 38 12.88 2.41 -13.61
N ASN A 39 14.18 2.63 -13.43
CA ASN A 39 15.21 1.65 -13.73
C ASN A 39 16.15 1.52 -12.53
N LEU A 40 15.60 1.03 -11.41
CA LEU A 40 16.38 0.73 -10.22
C LEU A 40 17.09 -0.62 -10.39
N SER A 41 18.27 -0.75 -9.78
CA SER A 41 19.00 -2.01 -9.80
C SER A 41 18.16 -3.16 -9.23
N SER A 42 18.16 -4.30 -9.93
CA SER A 42 17.54 -5.54 -9.44
C SER A 42 18.22 -6.09 -8.19
N ASP A 43 19.44 -5.64 -7.89
CA ASP A 43 20.19 -6.09 -6.71
C ASP A 43 19.73 -5.38 -5.43
N LEU A 44 18.97 -4.28 -5.54
CA LEU A 44 18.40 -3.55 -4.43
C LEU A 44 17.15 -4.27 -3.90
N THR A 45 17.38 -5.34 -3.16
CA THR A 45 16.33 -6.17 -2.57
C THR A 45 16.43 -6.17 -1.05
N ILE A 46 15.35 -6.55 -0.37
CA ILE A 46 15.36 -6.75 1.08
C ILE A 46 16.46 -7.72 1.55
N HIS A 47 16.91 -8.67 0.71
CA HIS A 47 17.93 -9.65 1.05
C HIS A 47 19.36 -9.12 0.90
N ASN A 48 19.56 -8.16 0.01
CA ASN A 48 20.87 -7.58 -0.30
C ASN A 48 21.05 -6.16 0.28
N PHE A 49 20.02 -5.66 0.96
CA PHE A 49 20.06 -4.34 1.56
C PHE A 49 21.08 -4.27 2.71
N ASP A 50 22.02 -3.35 2.60
CA ASP A 50 22.92 -3.01 3.70
C ASP A 50 22.15 -2.27 4.79
N MET A 51 21.99 -2.91 5.95
CA MET A 51 21.27 -2.37 7.11
C MET A 51 22.09 -1.37 7.94
N SER A 52 23.30 -1.02 7.49
CA SER A 52 24.07 0.09 8.07
C SER A 52 23.38 1.44 7.83
N SER A 53 23.84 2.47 8.54
CA SER A 53 23.44 3.86 8.28
C SER A 53 23.74 4.29 6.83
N GLU A 54 24.88 3.86 6.31
CA GLU A 54 25.37 4.16 4.97
C GLU A 54 24.47 3.50 3.91
N GLY A 55 24.13 2.23 4.09
CA GLY A 55 23.21 1.52 3.21
C GLY A 55 21.80 2.12 3.23
N ALA A 56 21.29 2.51 4.40
CA ALA A 56 20.04 3.23 4.51
C ALA A 56 20.07 4.59 3.78
N MET A 57 21.15 5.37 3.93
CA MET A 57 21.30 6.65 3.24
C MET A 57 21.39 6.48 1.72
N GLU A 58 22.03 5.41 1.23
CA GLU A 58 22.06 5.09 -0.19
C GLU A 58 20.65 4.79 -0.73
N LEU A 59 19.87 3.99 0.00
CA LEU A 59 18.49 3.67 -0.36
C LEU A 59 17.61 4.93 -0.46
N LEU A 60 17.77 5.88 0.48
CA LEU A 60 16.97 7.11 0.50
C LEU A 60 17.18 8.00 -0.74
N LYS A 61 18.31 7.90 -1.45
CA LYS A 61 18.57 8.67 -2.69
C LYS A 61 17.59 8.34 -3.81
N TYR A 62 16.98 7.16 -3.77
CA TYR A 62 16.04 6.70 -4.79
C TYR A 62 14.59 7.12 -4.50
N LEU A 63 14.30 7.69 -3.32
CA LEU A 63 12.93 8.07 -2.95
C LEU A 63 12.30 9.09 -3.92
N ASP A 64 13.08 10.06 -4.39
CA ASP A 64 12.60 11.10 -5.31
C ASP A 64 12.32 10.56 -6.73
N GLN A 65 12.80 9.35 -7.05
CA GLN A 65 12.50 8.67 -8.31
C GLN A 65 11.13 7.96 -8.26
N LEU A 66 10.57 7.75 -7.07
CA LEU A 66 9.28 7.11 -6.92
C LEU A 66 8.16 8.02 -7.46
N PRO A 67 7.14 7.46 -8.13
CA PRO A 67 6.04 8.26 -8.65
C PRO A 67 5.26 8.89 -7.51
N LYS A 68 4.76 10.10 -7.70
CA LYS A 68 3.95 10.80 -6.70
C LYS A 68 2.69 10.02 -6.30
N THR A 69 2.19 9.16 -7.18
CA THR A 69 0.99 8.32 -7.00
C THR A 69 1.27 6.98 -6.33
N ILE A 70 2.52 6.63 -6.04
CA ILE A 70 2.90 5.28 -5.58
C ILE A 70 2.11 4.82 -4.35
N LEU A 71 1.81 5.75 -3.43
CA LEU A 71 1.04 5.42 -2.24
C LEU A 71 -0.41 5.08 -2.57
N GLN A 72 -1.01 5.77 -3.53
CA GLN A 72 -2.37 5.54 -4.00
C GLN A 72 -2.47 4.27 -4.84
N ASP A 73 -1.44 3.98 -5.64
CA ASP A 73 -1.44 2.84 -6.56
C ASP A 73 -1.34 1.49 -5.82
N PHE A 74 -0.57 1.45 -4.71
CA PHE A 74 -0.29 0.21 -3.96
C PHE A 74 -1.03 0.09 -2.62
N ASN A 75 -1.90 1.04 -2.26
CA ASN A 75 -2.68 0.95 -1.02
C ASN A 75 -4.18 1.15 -1.28
N CYS A 76 -5.02 0.33 -0.64
CA CYS A 76 -6.44 0.64 -0.53
C CYS A 76 -6.64 1.80 0.46
N LEU A 77 -6.80 3.03 -0.05
CA LEU A 77 -6.98 4.27 0.72
C LEU A 77 -8.36 4.89 0.42
N GLY A 78 -8.83 5.76 1.32
CA GLY A 78 -10.12 6.44 1.16
C GLY A 78 -11.23 5.79 1.98
N THR A 79 -12.48 6.03 1.55
CA THR A 79 -13.71 5.59 2.21
C THR A 79 -13.87 4.07 2.22
N THR A 80 -14.90 3.57 2.91
CA THR A 80 -15.27 2.14 2.84
C THR A 80 -15.41 1.66 1.39
N ASP A 81 -16.10 2.43 0.55
CA ASP A 81 -16.39 2.03 -0.84
C ASP A 81 -15.12 2.08 -1.71
N ASP A 82 -14.26 3.09 -1.51
CA ASP A 82 -12.97 3.17 -2.23
C ASP A 82 -12.08 1.96 -1.96
N VAL A 83 -12.12 1.44 -0.73
CA VAL A 83 -11.34 0.27 -0.35
C VAL A 83 -11.95 -1.03 -0.84
N ILE A 84 -13.27 -1.15 -0.84
CA ILE A 84 -13.95 -2.27 -1.50
C ILE A 84 -13.54 -2.31 -2.97
N ALA A 85 -13.68 -1.19 -3.68
CA ALA A 85 -13.31 -1.08 -5.09
C ALA A 85 -11.81 -1.39 -5.31
N SER A 86 -10.94 -1.02 -4.38
CA SER A 86 -9.50 -1.36 -4.47
C SER A 86 -9.23 -2.85 -4.30
N ILE A 87 -9.92 -3.51 -3.36
CA ILE A 87 -9.83 -4.97 -3.16
C ILE A 87 -10.39 -5.71 -4.38
N GLU A 88 -11.48 -5.24 -4.96
CA GLU A 88 -12.03 -5.78 -6.21
C GLU A 88 -11.03 -5.72 -7.35
N ARG A 89 -10.36 -4.58 -7.56
CA ARG A 89 -9.30 -4.47 -8.59
C ARG A 89 -8.19 -5.50 -8.39
N TYR A 90 -7.76 -5.76 -7.16
CA TYR A 90 -6.76 -6.81 -6.91
C TYR A 90 -7.31 -8.20 -7.22
N LYS A 91 -8.56 -8.48 -6.85
CA LYS A 91 -9.25 -9.75 -7.18
C LYS A 91 -9.37 -9.95 -8.70
N GLU A 92 -9.80 -8.92 -9.42
CA GLU A 92 -9.91 -8.91 -10.89
C GLU A 92 -8.55 -9.12 -11.58
N ALA A 93 -7.48 -8.58 -10.99
CA ALA A 93 -6.11 -8.82 -11.42
C ALA A 93 -5.58 -10.24 -11.08
N GLY A 94 -6.40 -11.10 -10.48
CA GLY A 94 -6.08 -12.50 -10.18
C GLY A 94 -5.49 -12.75 -8.80
N ALA A 95 -5.53 -11.77 -7.89
CA ALA A 95 -5.11 -12.00 -6.51
C ALA A 95 -6.02 -13.04 -5.83
N THR A 96 -5.43 -14.13 -5.35
CA THR A 96 -6.14 -15.18 -4.60
C THR A 96 -6.03 -15.01 -3.09
N HIS A 97 -5.06 -14.21 -2.63
CA HIS A 97 -4.78 -13.94 -1.23
C HIS A 97 -4.35 -12.48 -1.07
N LEU A 98 -4.85 -11.81 -0.03
CA LEU A 98 -4.49 -10.43 0.30
C LEU A 98 -4.13 -10.30 1.77
N THR A 99 -3.00 -9.67 2.05
CA THR A 99 -2.62 -9.26 3.41
C THR A 99 -2.89 -7.78 3.57
N ILE A 100 -3.82 -7.43 4.46
CA ILE A 100 -4.22 -6.03 4.67
C ILE A 100 -3.69 -5.55 6.02
N MET A 101 -2.85 -4.52 5.97
CA MET A 101 -2.35 -3.84 7.15
C MET A 101 -3.21 -2.62 7.49
N ASN A 102 -3.78 -2.61 8.70
CA ASN A 102 -4.55 -1.48 9.20
C ASN A 102 -3.61 -0.33 9.57
N ARG A 103 -3.78 0.83 8.92
CA ARG A 103 -3.18 2.09 9.40
C ARG A 103 -4.15 3.26 9.40
N GLY A 104 -5.42 2.95 9.58
CA GLY A 104 -6.41 3.97 9.85
C GLY A 104 -6.04 4.76 11.10
N PRO A 105 -6.55 6.00 11.20
CA PRO A 105 -6.31 6.87 12.35
C PRO A 105 -6.87 6.32 13.68
N ASP A 106 -7.92 5.51 13.63
CA ASP A 106 -8.45 4.76 14.78
C ASP A 106 -8.53 3.28 14.42
N VAL A 107 -7.75 2.46 15.13
CA VAL A 107 -7.63 1.03 14.86
C VAL A 107 -8.95 0.29 15.08
N ASN A 108 -9.72 0.65 16.11
CA ASN A 108 -10.96 -0.03 16.48
C ASN A 108 -12.03 0.21 15.43
N ILE A 109 -12.17 1.46 14.98
CA ILE A 109 -13.11 1.82 13.92
C ILE A 109 -12.81 1.07 12.61
N VAL A 110 -11.53 0.92 12.25
CA VAL A 110 -11.17 0.14 11.07
C VAL A 110 -11.56 -1.33 11.24
N TYR A 111 -11.31 -1.93 12.40
CA TYR A 111 -11.73 -3.30 12.67
C TYR A 111 -13.25 -3.48 12.55
N GLU A 112 -14.04 -2.54 13.10
CA GLU A 112 -15.51 -2.56 12.97
C GLU A 112 -15.94 -2.48 11.50
N ILE A 113 -15.34 -1.59 10.70
CA ILE A 113 -15.67 -1.46 9.28
C ILE A 113 -15.33 -2.73 8.51
N PHE A 114 -14.19 -3.36 8.79
CA PHE A 114 -13.85 -4.64 8.16
C PHE A 114 -14.83 -5.75 8.55
N ARG A 115 -15.15 -5.87 9.84
CA ARG A 115 -16.07 -6.88 10.38
C ARG A 115 -17.48 -6.73 9.82
N ASP A 116 -18.00 -5.50 9.82
CA ASP A 116 -19.43 -5.23 9.61
C ASP A 116 -19.77 -4.88 8.16
N LYS A 117 -18.79 -4.45 7.35
CA LYS A 117 -19.03 -3.99 5.97
C LYS A 117 -18.20 -4.72 4.93
N ILE A 118 -16.87 -4.66 5.04
CA ILE A 118 -15.97 -5.13 3.96
C ILE A 118 -15.99 -6.66 3.85
N ILE A 119 -15.78 -7.39 4.95
CA ILE A 119 -15.78 -8.86 4.91
C ILE A 119 -17.14 -9.42 4.49
N PRO A 120 -18.28 -8.95 5.03
CA PRO A 120 -19.60 -9.40 4.58
C PRO A 120 -19.84 -9.19 3.08
N TYR A 121 -19.48 -8.02 2.54
CA TYR A 121 -19.61 -7.71 1.12
C TYR A 121 -18.96 -8.78 0.22
N PHE A 122 -17.70 -9.13 0.49
CA PHE A 122 -16.99 -10.12 -0.32
C PHE A 122 -17.51 -11.55 -0.12
N LYS A 123 -18.01 -11.89 1.07
CA LYS A 123 -18.65 -13.20 1.30
C LYS A 123 -19.95 -13.36 0.51
N ASP A 124 -20.71 -12.29 0.35
CA ASP A 124 -21.98 -12.33 -0.37
C ASP A 124 -21.78 -12.39 -1.89
N LEU A 125 -20.66 -11.87 -2.42
CA LEU A 125 -20.27 -12.03 -3.83
C LEU A 125 -19.87 -13.46 -4.22
N GLU A 126 -19.54 -14.30 -3.25
CA GLU A 126 -19.09 -15.70 -3.47
C GLU A 126 -20.22 -16.73 -3.33
N LYS A 127 -21.45 -16.28 -3.06
CA LYS A 127 -22.66 -17.11 -3.03
C LYS A 127 -23.32 -17.16 -4.40
#